data_AF-A0A7C0PQD9-F1
#
_entry.id   AF-A0A7C0PQD9-F1
#
_cell.length_a   1.000
_cell.length_b   1.000
_cell.length_c   1.000
_cell.angle_alpha   90.00
_cell.angle_beta   90.00
_cell.angle_gamma   90.00
#
_symmetry.space_group_name_H-M   'P 1'
#
loop_
_entity.id
_entity.type
_entity.pdbx_description
1 polymer ?
#
loop_
_entity_poly.entity_id
_entity_poly.type
_entity_poly.pdbx_seq_one_letter_code
_entity_poly.pdbx_strand_id
1 'polypeptide(L)'
;MKKKSWKLELDGQEHTVELEHGVVFGKRKIYVDGQLVEESRKLFDTGSDHTFQIGAHLCTVHIRTNGLTFNYDLSVDGYPVGMRGAVTPSAPGSAARSAFSYRLLELENRFKGGANWFYWIAGLSLLNSLIFLFGGNMSFVVGLGITQVVDGIVSVIANEFGGTVATVAHLLGMGGNVLITAIFVVFGVLARKKHRWAFIVGMVLYALDILILMWAKDFYSILFHAIALFGLYRGMATLKELQALMATQPAETLAGQEVLG
;
A
#
# COMPACT_ATOMS: atom_id res chain seq x y z
N MET A 1 -20.80 5.51 -3.02
CA MET A 1 -20.40 4.37 -2.15
C MET A 1 -20.74 3.09 -2.86
N LYS A 2 -19.84 2.11 -2.87
CA LYS A 2 -20.10 0.74 -3.34
C LYS A 2 -20.64 -0.08 -2.18
N LYS A 3 -21.62 -0.94 -2.42
CA LYS A 3 -22.14 -1.89 -1.43
C LYS A 3 -22.02 -3.31 -1.96
N LYS A 4 -21.74 -4.25 -1.06
CA LYS A 4 -21.75 -5.70 -1.36
C LYS A 4 -22.37 -6.42 -0.17
N SER A 5 -23.21 -7.41 -0.46
CA SER A 5 -23.88 -8.22 0.55
C SER A 5 -23.64 -9.70 0.24
N TRP A 6 -23.45 -10.49 1.29
CA TRP A 6 -23.35 -11.94 1.25
C TRP A 6 -24.34 -12.52 2.25
N LYS A 7 -25.06 -13.56 1.82
CA LYS A 7 -25.88 -14.40 2.69
C LYS A 7 -25.16 -15.72 2.92
N LEU A 8 -25.13 -16.16 4.16
CA LEU A 8 -24.44 -17.36 4.58
C LEU A 8 -25.19 -18.02 5.72
N GLU A 9 -25.15 -19.34 5.76
CA GLU A 9 -25.73 -20.13 6.85
C GLU A 9 -24.58 -20.66 7.70
N LEU A 10 -24.56 -20.30 8.99
CA LEU A 10 -23.56 -20.75 9.96
C LEU A 10 -24.28 -21.35 11.16
N ASP A 11 -23.84 -22.52 11.59
CA ASP A 11 -24.45 -23.26 12.71
C ASP A 11 -26.00 -23.37 12.61
N GLY A 12 -26.53 -23.46 11.38
CA GLY A 12 -27.98 -23.56 11.12
C GLY A 12 -28.76 -22.24 11.24
N GLN A 13 -28.08 -21.10 11.37
CA GLN A 13 -28.67 -19.76 11.33
C GLN A 13 -28.25 -19.02 10.06
N GLU A 14 -29.20 -18.35 9.42
CA GLU A 14 -28.90 -17.45 8.30
C GLU A 14 -28.37 -16.12 8.83
N HIS A 15 -27.22 -15.69 8.30
CA HIS A 15 -26.61 -14.39 8.56
C HIS A 15 -26.44 -13.61 7.27
N THR A 16 -26.54 -12.29 7.37
CA THR A 16 -26.26 -11.34 6.28
C THR A 16 -25.06 -10.47 6.64
N VAL A 17 -24.00 -10.56 5.83
CA VAL A 17 -22.83 -9.69 5.93
C VAL A 17 -22.90 -8.63 4.85
N GLU A 18 -22.74 -7.36 5.23
CA GLU A 18 -22.76 -6.24 4.30
C GLU A 18 -21.50 -5.39 4.42
N LEU A 19 -20.93 -5.00 3.28
CA LEU A 19 -19.83 -4.05 3.17
C LEU A 19 -20.34 -2.76 2.53
N GLU A 20 -20.07 -1.62 3.17
CA GLU A 20 -20.11 -0.31 2.55
C GLU A 20 -18.69 0.24 2.34
N HIS A 21 -18.36 0.54 1.09
CA HIS A 21 -17.05 1.04 0.70
C HIS A 21 -17.13 2.42 0.03
N GLY A 22 -16.52 3.41 0.68
CA GLY A 22 -16.38 4.78 0.21
C GLY A 22 -15.02 4.99 -0.46
N VAL A 23 -14.96 4.91 -1.78
CA VAL A 23 -13.73 5.02 -2.59
C VAL A 23 -13.01 6.36 -2.44
N VAL A 24 -13.75 7.46 -2.26
CA VAL A 24 -13.18 8.83 -2.22
C VAL A 24 -12.41 9.13 -0.93
N PHE A 25 -12.84 8.55 0.20
CA PHE A 25 -12.23 8.80 1.52
C PHE A 25 -11.76 7.51 2.20
N GLY A 26 -11.73 6.41 1.46
CA GLY A 26 -11.42 5.04 1.89
C GLY A 26 -12.15 4.68 3.18
N LYS A 27 -13.46 4.98 3.28
CA LYS A 27 -14.28 4.63 4.44
C LYS A 27 -14.86 3.23 4.24
N ARG A 28 -14.78 2.37 5.25
CA ARG A 28 -15.26 0.99 5.22
C ARG A 28 -16.14 0.76 6.43
N LYS A 29 -17.34 0.24 6.19
CA LYS A 29 -18.25 -0.19 7.24
C LYS A 29 -18.69 -1.60 6.94
N ILE A 30 -18.68 -2.45 7.95
CA ILE A 30 -19.13 -3.82 7.84
C ILE A 30 -20.27 -4.04 8.82
N TYR A 31 -21.33 -4.63 8.32
CA TYR A 31 -22.52 -4.96 9.08
C TYR A 31 -22.72 -6.47 9.09
N VAL A 32 -23.18 -6.99 10.22
CA VAL A 32 -23.68 -8.36 10.38
C VAL A 32 -25.11 -8.25 10.89
N ASP A 33 -26.05 -8.81 10.15
CA ASP A 33 -27.49 -8.78 10.46
C ASP A 33 -28.02 -7.36 10.74
N GLY A 34 -27.50 -6.39 9.98
CA GLY A 34 -27.82 -4.96 10.09
C GLY A 34 -27.10 -4.21 11.22
N GLN A 35 -26.33 -4.88 12.07
CA GLN A 35 -25.52 -4.24 13.11
C GLN A 35 -24.10 -3.93 12.63
N LEU A 36 -23.61 -2.71 12.88
CA LEU A 36 -22.25 -2.30 12.53
C LEU A 36 -21.24 -3.04 13.42
N VAL A 37 -20.43 -3.91 12.82
CA VAL A 37 -19.40 -4.69 13.54
C VAL A 37 -18.00 -4.09 13.39
N GLU A 38 -17.74 -3.39 12.28
CA GLU A 38 -16.44 -2.74 12.06
C GLU A 38 -16.60 -1.45 11.25
N GLU A 39 -15.92 -0.39 11.69
CA GLU A 39 -15.74 0.84 10.91
C GLU A 39 -14.26 1.19 10.85
N SER A 40 -13.75 1.41 9.65
CA SER A 40 -12.37 1.83 9.44
C SER A 40 -12.25 2.86 8.34
N ARG A 41 -11.15 3.61 8.40
CA ARG A 41 -10.81 4.62 7.40
C ARG A 41 -9.35 4.48 7.00
N LYS A 42 -9.09 4.59 5.70
CA LYS A 42 -7.74 4.61 5.14
C LYS A 42 -7.68 5.74 4.11
N LEU A 43 -6.79 6.70 4.33
CA LEU A 43 -6.63 7.86 3.45
C LEU A 43 -6.18 7.46 2.03
N PHE A 44 -5.55 6.30 1.87
CA PHE A 44 -5.11 5.73 0.60
C PHE A 44 -5.58 4.29 0.43
N ASP A 45 -6.48 4.07 -0.52
CA ASP A 45 -7.23 2.84 -0.65
C ASP A 45 -6.52 1.80 -1.53
N THR A 46 -5.60 1.05 -0.92
CA THR A 46 -4.87 -0.04 -1.58
C THR A 46 -5.53 -1.41 -1.34
N GLY A 47 -6.83 -1.44 -1.03
CA GLY A 47 -7.49 -2.60 -0.46
C GLY A 47 -7.17 -2.81 1.04
N SER A 48 -7.87 -3.78 1.64
CA SER A 48 -7.84 -4.10 3.05
C SER A 48 -8.53 -5.44 3.36
N ASP A 49 -8.25 -5.98 4.54
CA ASP A 49 -8.95 -7.13 5.11
C ASP A 49 -9.57 -6.71 6.44
N HIS A 50 -10.77 -7.22 6.71
CA HIS A 50 -11.56 -6.87 7.87
C HIS A 50 -12.14 -8.14 8.49
N THR A 51 -11.64 -8.49 9.66
CA THR A 51 -11.93 -9.76 10.31
C THR A 51 -12.82 -9.53 11.52
N PHE A 52 -13.90 -10.30 11.61
CA PHE A 52 -14.89 -10.25 12.68
C PHE A 52 -15.41 -11.66 12.97
N GLN A 53 -16.14 -11.83 14.06
CA GLN A 53 -16.68 -13.13 14.46
C GLN A 53 -18.20 -13.17 14.31
N ILE A 54 -18.72 -14.30 13.85
CA ILE A 54 -20.15 -14.66 13.90
C ILE A 54 -20.22 -16.00 14.63
N GLY A 55 -20.71 -16.00 15.88
CA GLY A 55 -20.66 -17.19 16.72
C GLY A 55 -19.22 -17.68 16.92
N ALA A 56 -18.95 -18.95 16.57
CA ALA A 56 -17.62 -19.54 16.63
C ALA A 56 -16.78 -19.32 15.35
N HIS A 57 -17.36 -18.73 14.31
CA HIS A 57 -16.74 -18.62 12.99
C HIS A 57 -16.01 -17.30 12.82
N LEU A 58 -14.82 -17.36 12.22
CA LEU A 58 -14.01 -16.20 11.88
C LEU A 58 -14.31 -15.76 10.44
N CYS A 59 -15.01 -14.64 10.28
CA CYS A 59 -15.37 -14.09 8.99
C CYS A 59 -14.38 -12.99 8.58
N THR A 60 -14.02 -12.92 7.30
CA THR A 60 -13.18 -11.83 6.78
C THR A 60 -13.71 -11.28 5.47
N VAL A 61 -14.02 -9.98 5.45
CA VAL A 61 -14.29 -9.24 4.22
C VAL A 61 -12.97 -8.80 3.61
N HIS A 62 -12.74 -9.21 2.36
CA HIS A 62 -11.57 -8.89 1.58
C HIS A 62 -11.91 -7.80 0.57
N ILE A 63 -11.17 -6.70 0.63
CA ILE A 63 -11.19 -5.64 -0.37
C ILE A 63 -9.88 -5.74 -1.15
N ARG A 64 -9.97 -6.07 -2.44
CA ARG A 64 -8.82 -6.21 -3.34
C ARG A 64 -8.90 -5.16 -4.44
N THR A 65 -7.76 -4.62 -4.83
CA THR A 65 -7.68 -3.66 -5.92
C THR A 65 -6.52 -3.98 -6.86
N ASN A 66 -6.74 -3.76 -8.15
CA ASN A 66 -5.70 -3.76 -9.17
C ASN A 66 -5.22 -2.33 -9.51
N GLY A 67 -5.65 -1.32 -8.75
CA GLY A 67 -5.36 0.09 -8.99
C GLY A 67 -6.46 0.86 -9.76
N LEU A 68 -7.36 0.16 -10.45
CA LEU A 68 -8.46 0.78 -11.21
C LEU A 68 -9.84 0.42 -10.65
N THR A 69 -10.01 -0.81 -10.19
CA THR A 69 -11.28 -1.32 -9.66
C THR A 69 -11.08 -1.99 -8.31
N PHE A 70 -12.20 -2.27 -7.64
CA PHE A 70 -12.25 -3.01 -6.39
C PHE A 70 -13.08 -4.27 -6.55
N ASN A 71 -12.55 -5.38 -6.05
CA ASN A 71 -13.23 -6.65 -5.91
C ASN A 71 -13.46 -6.93 -4.42
N TYR A 72 -14.60 -7.53 -4.12
CA TYR A 72 -15.06 -7.80 -2.77
C TYR A 72 -15.38 -9.27 -2.62
N ASP A 73 -14.71 -9.91 -1.68
CA ASP A 73 -14.91 -11.33 -1.35
C ASP A 73 -15.13 -11.46 0.16
N LEU A 74 -15.83 -12.51 0.56
CA LEU A 74 -16.01 -12.88 1.97
C LEU A 74 -15.41 -14.27 2.16
N SER A 75 -14.66 -14.47 3.23
CA SER A 75 -14.27 -15.80 3.69
C SER A 75 -14.83 -16.09 5.07
N VAL A 76 -15.15 -17.36 5.33
CA VAL A 76 -15.50 -17.88 6.65
C VAL A 76 -14.54 -19.02 6.97
N ASP A 77 -13.88 -18.93 8.13
CA ASP A 77 -12.87 -19.89 8.59
C ASP A 77 -11.79 -20.19 7.54
N GLY A 78 -11.44 -19.19 6.73
CA GLY A 78 -10.45 -19.29 5.66
C GLY A 78 -11.01 -19.69 4.29
N TYR A 79 -12.28 -20.08 4.20
CA TYR A 79 -12.88 -20.54 2.94
C TYR A 79 -13.68 -19.42 2.26
N PRO A 80 -13.43 -19.12 0.98
CA PRO A 80 -14.18 -18.10 0.26
C PRO A 80 -15.65 -18.53 0.11
N VAL A 81 -16.56 -17.62 0.42
CA VAL A 81 -18.00 -17.82 0.24
C VAL A 81 -18.30 -17.74 -1.25
N GLY A 82 -18.62 -18.89 -1.85
CA GLY A 82 -18.99 -19.01 -3.26
C GLY A 82 -20.34 -18.36 -3.57
N MET A 83 -20.55 -18.02 -4.85
CA MET A 83 -21.73 -17.27 -5.34
C MET A 83 -23.08 -18.01 -5.21
N ARG A 84 -23.09 -19.24 -4.69
CA ARG A 84 -24.25 -20.01 -4.24
C ARG A 84 -23.82 -20.78 -2.99
N GLY A 85 -24.56 -20.58 -1.90
CA GLY A 85 -24.14 -20.92 -0.55
C GLY A 85 -23.68 -22.35 -0.32
N ALA A 86 -22.77 -22.47 0.65
CA ALA A 86 -22.53 -23.54 1.60
C ALA A 86 -21.03 -23.68 1.86
N VAL A 87 -20.59 -23.41 3.09
CA VAL A 87 -19.41 -24.10 3.64
C VAL A 87 -19.73 -24.48 5.08
N THR A 88 -19.97 -25.77 5.29
CA THR A 88 -19.88 -26.45 6.60
C THR A 88 -18.40 -26.72 6.91
N PRO A 89 -17.84 -26.29 8.05
CA PRO A 89 -16.49 -26.69 8.44
C PRO A 89 -16.51 -28.06 9.13
N SER A 90 -15.72 -29.02 8.64
CA SER A 90 -15.53 -30.32 9.32
C SER A 90 -14.09 -30.85 9.22
N ALA A 91 -13.11 -30.15 9.82
CA ALA A 91 -11.81 -30.76 10.21
C ALA A 91 -10.98 -29.86 11.16
N PRO A 92 -10.41 -30.36 12.27
CA PRO A 92 -9.53 -29.57 13.16
C PRO A 92 -8.30 -28.94 12.49
N GLY A 93 -7.80 -29.54 11.40
CA GLY A 93 -6.68 -29.00 10.61
C GLY A 93 -7.04 -27.79 9.73
N SER A 94 -8.32 -27.56 9.44
CA SER A 94 -8.76 -26.44 8.59
C SER A 94 -8.61 -25.09 9.29
N ALA A 95 -8.89 -25.03 10.59
CA ALA A 95 -8.77 -23.81 11.40
C ALA A 95 -7.31 -23.36 11.60
N ALA A 96 -6.38 -24.30 11.78
CA ALA A 96 -4.95 -23.97 11.84
C ALA A 96 -4.41 -23.51 10.47
N ARG A 97 -4.85 -24.16 9.38
CA ARG A 97 -4.48 -23.80 8.00
C ARG A 97 -5.04 -22.44 7.59
N SER A 98 -6.24 -22.10 8.05
CA SER A 98 -6.85 -20.78 7.83
C SER A 98 -6.15 -19.71 8.64
N ALA A 99 -5.90 -19.93 9.93
CA ALA A 99 -5.14 -19.00 10.77
C ALA A 99 -3.74 -18.68 10.21
N PHE A 100 -3.03 -19.69 9.71
CA PHE A 100 -1.76 -19.50 9.00
C PHE A 100 -1.91 -18.62 7.75
N SER A 101 -2.88 -18.94 6.90
CA SER A 101 -3.13 -18.22 5.65
C SER A 101 -3.51 -16.75 5.89
N TYR A 102 -4.34 -16.49 6.91
CA TYR A 102 -4.71 -15.14 7.34
C TYR A 102 -3.48 -14.36 7.82
N ARG A 103 -2.66 -14.96 8.70
CA ARG A 103 -1.43 -14.32 9.18
C ARG A 103 -0.44 -14.06 8.05
N LEU A 104 -0.29 -14.98 7.11
CA LEU A 104 0.57 -14.82 5.95
C LEU A 104 0.13 -13.62 5.12
N LEU A 105 -1.17 -13.54 4.82
CA LEU A 105 -1.76 -12.45 4.04
C LEU A 105 -1.66 -11.11 4.76
N GLU A 106 -1.90 -11.07 6.08
CA GLU A 106 -1.76 -9.87 6.91
C GLU A 106 -0.32 -9.32 6.84
N LEU A 107 0.67 -10.18 7.09
CA LEU A 107 2.08 -9.81 7.05
C LEU A 107 2.52 -9.41 5.64
N GLU A 108 2.03 -10.09 4.61
CA GLU A 108 2.31 -9.76 3.23
C GLU A 108 1.73 -8.39 2.84
N ASN A 109 0.48 -8.10 3.24
CA ASN A 109 -0.17 -6.82 3.00
C ASN A 109 0.55 -5.68 3.73
N ARG A 110 0.96 -5.88 4.98
CA ARG A 110 1.76 -4.91 5.75
C ARG A 110 3.12 -4.66 5.12
N PHE A 111 3.81 -5.72 4.71
CA PHE A 111 5.08 -5.64 3.99
C PHE A 111 4.95 -4.86 2.66
N LYS A 112 3.97 -5.25 1.82
CA LYS A 112 3.67 -4.56 0.55
C LYS A 112 3.27 -3.10 0.79
N GLY A 113 2.48 -2.82 1.82
CA GLY A 113 2.11 -1.47 2.21
C GLY A 113 3.32 -0.60 2.54
N GLY A 114 4.32 -1.16 3.23
CA GLY A 114 5.59 -0.48 3.46
C GLY A 114 6.40 -0.27 2.20
N ALA A 115 6.57 -1.29 1.35
CA ALA A 115 7.25 -1.15 0.05
C ALA A 115 6.54 -0.13 -0.88
N ASN A 116 5.23 -0.01 -0.76
CA ASN A 116 4.44 0.91 -1.58
C ASN A 116 4.75 2.39 -1.33
N TRP A 117 5.32 2.73 -0.17
CA TRP A 117 5.77 4.10 0.09
C TRP A 117 6.82 4.59 -0.90
N PHE A 118 7.68 3.70 -1.43
CA PHE A 118 8.60 4.07 -2.50
C PHE A 118 7.89 4.59 -3.76
N TYR A 119 6.77 3.96 -4.14
CA TYR A 119 5.99 4.41 -5.30
C TYR A 119 5.17 5.66 -5.00
N TRP A 120 4.70 5.85 -3.75
CA TRP A 120 4.06 7.09 -3.34
C TRP A 120 5.04 8.27 -3.40
N ILE A 121 6.26 8.10 -2.88
CA ILE A 121 7.33 9.10 -2.97
C ILE A 121 7.59 9.45 -4.45
N ALA A 122 7.78 8.44 -5.29
CA ALA A 122 7.99 8.64 -6.73
C ALA A 122 6.80 9.33 -7.42
N GLY A 123 5.58 8.85 -7.17
CA GLY A 123 4.37 9.36 -7.81
C GLY A 123 4.05 10.81 -7.44
N LEU A 124 4.19 11.17 -6.15
CA LEU A 124 3.99 12.55 -5.70
C LEU A 124 5.08 13.48 -6.23
N SER A 125 6.33 13.01 -6.31
CA SER A 125 7.43 13.78 -6.91
C SER A 125 7.19 14.03 -8.41
N LEU A 126 6.77 13.02 -9.15
CA LEU A 126 6.43 13.15 -10.58
C LEU A 126 5.23 14.06 -10.81
N LEU A 127 4.20 13.93 -9.98
CA LEU A 127 3.00 14.77 -10.05
C LEU A 127 3.37 16.25 -9.90
N ASN A 128 4.32 16.59 -9.02
CA ASN A 128 4.79 17.96 -8.86
C ASN A 128 5.40 18.52 -10.15
N SER A 129 6.25 17.74 -10.84
CA SER A 129 6.81 18.15 -12.14
C SER A 129 5.74 18.27 -13.24
N LEU A 130 4.72 17.41 -13.23
CA LEU A 130 3.60 17.50 -14.18
C LEU A 130 2.75 18.75 -13.96
N ILE A 131 2.46 19.12 -12.71
CA ILE A 131 1.69 20.33 -12.40
C ILE A 131 2.40 21.57 -12.96
N PHE A 132 3.71 21.67 -12.76
CA PHE A 132 4.51 22.75 -13.32
C PHE A 132 4.45 22.77 -14.87
N LEU A 133 4.57 21.61 -15.51
CA LEU A 133 4.52 21.49 -16.97
C LEU A 133 3.18 21.97 -17.57
N PHE A 134 2.06 21.73 -16.89
CA PHE A 134 0.73 22.15 -17.33
C PHE A 134 0.36 23.57 -16.88
N GLY A 135 1.33 24.38 -16.44
CA GLY A 135 1.10 25.78 -16.05
C GLY A 135 0.39 25.94 -14.71
N GLY A 136 0.38 24.91 -13.86
CA GLY A 136 -0.16 25.00 -12.52
C GLY A 136 0.79 25.78 -11.59
N ASN A 137 0.26 26.80 -10.92
CA ASN A 137 1.00 27.59 -9.92
C ASN A 137 1.03 26.94 -8.52
N MET A 138 0.45 25.74 -8.38
CA MET A 138 0.45 24.98 -7.14
C MET A 138 1.71 24.11 -7.10
N SER A 139 2.82 24.62 -6.57
CA SER A 139 3.91 23.74 -6.14
C SER A 139 3.44 22.98 -4.91
N PHE A 140 3.11 21.70 -5.04
CA PHE A 140 2.76 20.90 -3.87
C PHE A 140 4.03 20.77 -3.03
N VAL A 141 3.95 21.25 -1.79
CA VAL A 141 5.03 21.20 -0.80
C VAL A 141 5.13 19.79 -0.19
N VAL A 142 5.08 18.79 -1.06
CA VAL A 142 5.10 17.36 -0.77
C VAL A 142 5.81 16.70 -1.94
N GLY A 143 7.12 16.86 -1.97
CA GLY A 143 8.03 16.30 -2.97
C GLY A 143 9.40 16.03 -2.34
N LEU A 144 10.37 15.59 -3.13
CA LEU A 144 11.74 15.38 -2.66
C LEU A 144 12.44 16.74 -2.48
N GLY A 145 13.15 16.95 -1.37
CA GLY A 145 13.93 18.16 -1.12
C GLY A 145 15.00 18.40 -2.20
N ILE A 146 15.64 17.34 -2.68
CA ILE A 146 16.64 17.41 -3.75
C ILE A 146 16.08 17.97 -5.06
N THR A 147 14.78 17.78 -5.37
CA THR A 147 14.20 18.38 -6.58
C THR A 147 14.06 19.90 -6.42
N GLN A 148 13.84 20.40 -5.21
CA GLN A 148 13.82 21.85 -4.94
C GLN A 148 15.21 22.48 -5.17
N VAL A 149 16.29 21.76 -4.85
CA VAL A 149 17.67 22.20 -5.15
C VAL A 149 17.89 22.27 -6.66
N VAL A 150 17.45 21.24 -7.39
CA VAL A 150 17.51 21.22 -8.87
C VAL A 150 16.75 22.42 -9.45
N ASP A 151 15.51 22.63 -9.01
CA ASP A 151 14.66 23.74 -9.48
C ASP A 151 15.29 25.10 -9.13
N GLY A 152 15.90 25.23 -7.95
CA GLY A 152 16.64 26.42 -7.53
C GLY A 152 17.83 26.73 -8.45
N ILE A 153 18.66 25.73 -8.77
CA ILE A 153 19.79 25.89 -9.70
C ILE A 153 19.29 26.29 -11.09
N VAL A 154 18.25 25.63 -11.60
CA VAL A 154 17.65 25.94 -12.89
C VAL A 154 17.15 27.38 -12.92
N SER A 155 16.50 27.84 -11.84
CA SER A 155 15.99 29.21 -11.75
C SER A 155 17.10 30.25 -11.80
N VAL A 156 18.25 30.01 -11.15
CA VAL A 156 19.40 30.91 -11.18
C VAL A 156 19.95 31.03 -12.59
N ILE A 157 20.20 29.89 -13.26
CA ILE A 157 20.74 29.86 -14.63
C ILE A 157 19.75 30.53 -15.61
N ALA A 158 18.46 30.26 -15.47
CA ALA A 158 17.44 30.80 -16.35
C ALA A 158 17.35 32.34 -16.25
N ASN A 159 17.46 32.88 -15.04
CA ASN A 159 17.42 34.33 -14.80
C ASN A 159 18.69 35.05 -15.25
N GLU A 160 19.84 34.37 -15.25
CA GLU A 160 21.14 34.98 -15.58
C GLU A 160 21.42 34.99 -17.10
N PHE A 161 21.12 33.91 -17.80
CA PHE A 161 21.52 33.75 -19.21
C PHE A 161 20.36 33.92 -20.22
N GLY A 162 19.10 33.72 -19.80
CA GLY A 162 17.93 33.82 -20.68
C GLY A 162 17.98 32.93 -21.94
N GLY A 163 17.02 33.12 -22.84
CA GLY A 163 17.02 32.53 -24.18
C GLY A 163 17.19 31.01 -24.24
N THR A 164 18.00 30.52 -25.18
CA THR A 164 18.24 29.08 -25.39
C THR A 164 18.89 28.40 -24.18
N VAL A 165 19.76 29.11 -23.45
CA VAL A 165 20.46 28.56 -22.28
C VAL A 165 19.47 28.24 -21.15
N ALA A 166 18.52 29.14 -20.89
CA ALA A 166 17.44 28.91 -19.93
C ALA A 166 16.60 27.67 -20.30
N THR A 167 16.23 27.53 -21.56
CA THR A 167 15.46 26.37 -22.04
C THR A 167 16.21 25.05 -21.83
N VAL A 168 17.51 25.01 -22.14
CA VAL A 168 18.33 23.81 -21.92
C VAL A 168 18.43 23.47 -20.44
N ALA A 169 18.61 24.47 -19.57
CA ALA A 169 18.67 24.26 -18.13
C ALA A 169 17.37 23.64 -17.59
N HIS A 170 16.20 24.14 -18.01
CA HIS A 170 14.90 23.56 -17.64
C HIS A 170 14.76 22.10 -18.09
N LEU A 171 15.15 21.77 -19.33
CA LEU A 171 15.10 20.40 -19.83
C LEU A 171 16.00 19.45 -19.02
N LEU A 172 17.22 19.89 -18.68
CA LEU A 172 18.13 19.12 -17.85
C LEU A 172 17.60 18.91 -16.42
N GLY A 173 17.03 19.96 -15.81
CA GLY A 173 16.40 19.87 -14.50
C GLY A 173 15.23 18.87 -14.47
N MET A 174 14.35 18.94 -15.46
CA MET A 174 13.26 17.97 -15.62
C MET A 174 13.79 16.54 -15.79
N GLY A 175 14.84 16.35 -16.60
CA GLY A 175 15.50 15.05 -16.74
C GLY A 175 16.06 14.52 -15.42
N GLY A 176 16.66 15.39 -14.61
CA GLY A 176 17.12 15.06 -13.25
C GLY A 176 15.98 14.61 -12.33
N ASN A 177 14.86 15.33 -12.31
CA ASN A 177 13.70 14.99 -11.50
C ASN A 177 13.09 13.62 -11.88
N VAL A 178 13.02 13.32 -13.18
CA VAL A 178 12.57 12.01 -13.69
C VAL A 178 13.54 10.90 -13.28
N LEU A 179 14.85 11.14 -13.37
CA LEU A 179 15.87 10.17 -12.96
C LEU A 179 15.76 9.84 -11.47
N ILE A 180 15.65 10.86 -10.60
CA ILE A 180 15.51 10.67 -9.15
C ILE A 180 14.23 9.88 -8.86
N THR A 181 13.12 10.23 -9.50
CA THR A 181 11.85 9.49 -9.39
C THR A 181 12.01 8.01 -9.78
N ALA A 182 12.71 7.73 -10.89
CA ALA A 182 12.96 6.37 -11.35
C ALA A 182 13.77 5.53 -10.35
N ILE A 183 14.73 6.15 -9.64
CA ILE A 183 15.50 5.48 -8.58
C ILE A 183 14.57 4.99 -7.46
N PHE A 184 13.62 5.82 -7.01
CA PHE A 184 12.65 5.42 -5.99
C PHE A 184 11.73 4.30 -6.48
N VAL A 185 11.31 4.30 -7.75
CA VAL A 185 10.56 3.19 -8.35
C VAL A 185 11.38 1.89 -8.31
N VAL A 186 12.67 1.95 -8.68
CA VAL A 186 13.58 0.79 -8.62
C VAL A 186 13.71 0.27 -7.19
N PHE A 187 13.89 1.14 -6.20
CA PHE A 187 13.88 0.72 -4.79
C PHE A 187 12.56 0.05 -4.40
N GLY A 188 11.42 0.58 -4.83
CA GLY A 188 10.12 -0.06 -4.62
C GLY A 188 10.08 -1.48 -5.20
N VAL A 189 10.57 -1.67 -6.43
CA VAL A 189 10.61 -2.99 -7.09
C VAL A 189 11.51 -3.96 -6.34
N LEU A 190 12.71 -3.53 -5.96
CA LEU A 190 13.66 -4.34 -5.20
C LEU A 190 13.14 -4.65 -3.78
N ALA A 191 12.51 -3.68 -3.14
CA ALA A 191 11.83 -3.84 -1.86
C ALA A 191 10.73 -4.90 -1.94
N ARG A 192 9.88 -4.88 -2.98
CA ARG A 192 8.86 -5.94 -3.21
C ARG A 192 9.48 -7.32 -3.44
N LYS A 193 10.67 -7.38 -4.03
CA LYS A 193 11.48 -8.62 -4.15
C LYS A 193 12.16 -9.04 -2.83
N LYS A 194 11.79 -8.44 -1.70
CA LYS A 194 12.30 -8.74 -0.35
C LYS A 194 13.79 -8.41 -0.15
N HIS A 195 14.38 -7.58 -1.02
CA HIS A 195 15.76 -7.11 -0.83
C HIS A 195 15.82 -6.06 0.29
N ARG A 196 16.18 -6.48 1.50
CA ARG A 196 16.27 -5.62 2.70
C ARG A 196 17.14 -4.38 2.50
N TRP A 197 18.23 -4.50 1.76
CA TRP A 197 19.15 -3.39 1.53
C TRP A 197 18.48 -2.22 0.79
N ALA A 198 17.49 -2.49 -0.08
CA ALA A 198 16.78 -1.44 -0.81
C ALA A 198 15.97 -0.53 0.14
N PHE A 199 15.36 -1.12 1.18
CA PHE A 199 14.70 -0.34 2.25
C PHE A 199 15.70 0.55 2.98
N ILE A 200 16.85 -0.01 3.39
CA ILE A 200 17.85 0.71 4.18
C ILE A 200 18.42 1.88 3.39
N VAL A 201 18.93 1.61 2.18
CA VAL A 201 19.53 2.64 1.32
C VAL A 201 18.49 3.70 0.96
N GLY A 202 17.27 3.29 0.58
CA GLY A 202 16.19 4.23 0.28
C GLY A 202 15.80 5.10 1.46
N MET A 203 15.68 4.55 2.67
CA MET A 203 15.40 5.32 3.89
C MET A 203 16.53 6.28 4.24
N VAL A 204 17.79 5.88 4.08
CA VAL A 204 18.94 6.75 4.34
C VAL A 204 18.95 7.93 3.38
N LEU A 205 18.80 7.69 2.08
CA LEU A 205 18.74 8.76 1.07
C LEU A 205 17.59 9.72 1.35
N TYR A 206 16.41 9.17 1.67
CA TYR A 206 15.21 9.96 1.95
C TYR A 206 15.31 10.71 3.30
N ALA A 207 16.04 10.18 4.28
CA ALA A 207 16.33 10.89 5.53
C ALA A 207 17.37 12.00 5.35
N LEU A 208 18.39 11.80 4.51
CA LEU A 208 19.33 12.86 4.16
C LEU A 208 18.63 14.02 3.44
N ASP A 209 17.61 13.72 2.64
CA ASP A 209 16.77 14.71 1.97
C ASP A 209 16.05 15.65 2.95
N ILE A 210 15.76 15.19 4.18
CA ILE A 210 15.21 16.02 5.26
C ILE A 210 16.15 17.17 5.61
N LEU A 211 17.47 16.99 5.51
CA LEU A 211 18.44 18.06 5.81
C LEU A 211 18.29 19.23 4.84
N ILE A 212 18.00 18.94 3.57
CA ILE A 212 17.72 19.95 2.53
C ILE A 212 16.42 20.69 2.88
N LEU A 213 15.39 19.97 3.29
CA LEU A 213 14.10 20.54 3.67
C LEU A 213 14.15 21.39 4.94
N MET A 214 14.99 21.00 5.90
CA MET A 214 15.26 21.81 7.10
C MET A 214 15.91 23.14 6.73
N TRP A 215 16.86 23.13 5.78
CA TRP A 215 17.45 24.36 5.26
C TRP A 215 16.40 25.23 4.54
N ALA A 216 15.50 24.62 3.76
CA ALA A 216 14.37 25.30 3.12
C ALA A 216 13.24 25.71 4.09
N LYS A 217 13.31 25.31 5.37
CA LYS A 217 12.27 25.52 6.41
C LYS A 217 10.90 24.98 6.01
N ASP A 218 10.89 23.90 5.25
CA ASP A 218 9.69 23.29 4.72
C ASP A 218 9.11 22.25 5.70
N PHE A 219 8.35 22.74 6.69
CA PHE A 219 7.80 21.90 7.74
C PHE A 219 6.78 20.85 7.25
N TYR A 220 6.02 21.15 6.19
CA TYR A 220 5.03 20.23 5.64
C TYR A 220 5.70 19.06 4.93
N SER A 221 6.74 19.33 4.12
CA SER A 221 7.54 18.28 3.52
C SER A 221 8.25 17.45 4.59
N ILE A 222 8.83 18.07 5.64
CA ILE A 222 9.47 17.34 6.74
C ILE A 222 8.48 16.36 7.41
N LEU A 223 7.26 16.81 7.70
CA LEU A 223 6.23 15.95 8.30
C LEU A 223 5.88 14.78 7.37
N PHE A 224 5.69 15.04 6.08
CA PHE A 224 5.44 13.99 5.10
C PHE A 224 6.59 12.98 5.04
N HIS A 225 7.84 13.46 5.08
CA HIS A 225 9.02 12.59 5.08
C HIS A 225 9.05 11.67 6.29
N ALA A 226 8.72 12.20 7.48
CA ALA A 226 8.64 11.40 8.69
C ALA A 226 7.57 10.29 8.58
N ILE A 227 6.39 10.60 8.01
CA ILE A 227 5.31 9.63 7.79
C ILE A 227 5.76 8.54 6.81
N ALA A 228 6.37 8.92 5.69
CA ALA A 228 6.84 7.97 4.69
C ALA A 228 7.99 7.10 5.21
N LEU A 229 8.96 7.67 5.95
CA LEU A 229 10.02 6.91 6.64
C LEU A 229 9.45 5.89 7.63
N PHE A 230 8.45 6.29 8.42
CA PHE A 230 7.77 5.38 9.33
C PHE A 230 7.09 4.22 8.58
N GLY A 231 6.43 4.52 7.46
CA GLY A 231 5.82 3.52 6.58
C GLY A 231 6.83 2.52 6.01
N LEU A 232 7.95 3.02 5.49
CA LEU A 232 9.07 2.21 4.99
C LEU A 232 9.65 1.32 6.08
N TYR A 233 9.91 1.88 7.27
CA TYR A 233 10.41 1.16 8.43
C TYR A 233 9.47 0.01 8.84
N ARG A 234 8.15 0.27 8.92
CA ARG A 234 7.16 -0.77 9.26
C ARG A 234 7.15 -1.90 8.23
N GLY A 235 7.26 -1.60 6.95
CA GLY A 235 7.39 -2.60 5.89
C GLY A 235 8.60 -3.49 6.08
N MET A 236 9.76 -2.88 6.26
CA MET A 236 11.03 -3.57 6.46
C MET A 236 11.00 -4.42 7.74
N ALA A 237 10.49 -3.90 8.85
CA ALA A 237 10.37 -4.62 10.12
C ALA A 237 9.48 -5.87 9.98
N THR A 238 8.37 -5.75 9.25
CA THR A 238 7.42 -6.85 8.99
C THR A 238 8.04 -7.97 8.15
N LEU A 239 9.06 -7.69 7.33
CA LEU A 239 9.66 -8.69 6.45
C LEU A 239 10.27 -9.87 7.21
N LYS A 240 10.85 -9.64 8.39
CA LYS A 240 11.44 -10.73 9.21
C LYS A 240 10.34 -11.68 9.72
N GLU A 241 9.25 -11.13 10.21
CA GLU A 241 8.08 -11.91 10.66
C GLU A 241 7.45 -12.69 9.51
N LEU A 242 7.31 -12.05 8.33
CA LEU A 242 6.80 -12.71 7.12
C LEU A 242 7.68 -13.89 6.70
N GLN A 243 9.00 -13.72 6.70
CA GLN A 243 9.94 -14.80 6.36
C GLN A 243 9.91 -15.94 7.38
N ALA A 244 9.84 -15.62 8.67
CA ALA A 244 9.73 -16.62 9.73
C ALA A 244 8.45 -17.44 9.58
N LEU A 245 7.31 -16.77 9.34
CA LEU A 245 6.03 -17.46 9.14
C LEU A 245 6.06 -18.35 7.90
N MET A 246 6.60 -17.87 6.78
CA MET A 246 6.75 -18.67 5.55
C MET A 246 7.66 -19.89 5.73
N ALA A 247 8.64 -19.83 6.65
CA ALA A 247 9.50 -20.96 6.98
C ALA A 247 8.79 -22.01 7.83
N THR A 248 7.81 -21.62 8.64
CA THR A 248 6.94 -22.51 9.43
C THR A 248 5.76 -23.10 8.63
N GLN A 249 5.83 -23.14 7.30
CA GLN A 249 4.75 -23.68 6.47
C GLN A 249 4.32 -25.07 6.95
N PRO A 250 3.01 -25.29 7.22
CA PRO A 250 2.52 -26.60 7.64
C PRO A 250 2.78 -27.62 6.53
N ALA A 251 3.30 -28.80 6.90
CA ALA A 251 3.85 -29.83 6.01
C ALA A 251 2.90 -30.38 4.91
N GLU A 252 1.64 -29.98 4.87
CA GLU A 252 0.66 -30.43 3.88
C GLU A 252 0.64 -29.62 2.57
N THR A 253 1.31 -28.46 2.47
CA THR A 253 1.44 -27.75 1.18
C THR A 253 2.26 -28.53 0.15
N LEU A 254 3.13 -29.46 0.59
CA LEU A 254 3.91 -30.33 -0.30
C LEU A 254 3.08 -31.48 -0.90
N ALA A 255 2.05 -31.96 -0.21
CA ALA A 255 1.23 -33.08 -0.70
C ALA A 255 0.25 -32.69 -1.82
N GLY A 256 -0.08 -31.40 -1.96
CA GLY A 256 -0.99 -30.90 -3.01
C GLY A 256 -0.30 -30.49 -4.31
N GLN A 257 1.02 -30.29 -4.31
CA GLN A 257 1.79 -29.90 -5.50
C GLN A 257 2.39 -31.09 -6.27
N GLU A 258 2.50 -32.27 -5.67
CA GLU A 258 2.98 -33.48 -6.37
C GLU A 258 1.91 -34.17 -7.25
N VAL A 259 0.64 -33.74 -7.19
CA VAL A 259 -0.47 -34.37 -7.94
C VAL A 259 -0.75 -33.68 -9.30
N LEU A 260 -0.04 -32.60 -9.63
CA LEU A 260 -0.18 -31.90 -10.92
C LEU A 260 1.16 -31.78 -11.67
N GLY A 261 2.03 -32.79 -11.52
CA GLY A 261 3.19 -33.00 -12.38
C GLY A 261 2.81 -33.53 -13.75
#